data_AF-A0A813K7K5-F1
#
_entry.id   AF-A0A813K7K5-F1
#
_cell.length_a   1.000
_cell.length_b   1.000
_cell.length_c   1.000
_cell.angle_alpha   90.00
_cell.angle_beta   90.00
_cell.angle_gamma   90.00
#
_symmetry.space_group_name_H-M   'P 1'
#
loop_
_entity.id
_entity.type
_entity.pdbx_description
1 polymer ?
#
loop_
_entity_poly.entity_id
_entity_poly.type
_entity_poly.pdbx_seq_one_letter_code
_entity_poly.pdbx_strand_id
1 'polypeptide(L)'
;AHAMIQAAVAFTGGFWASQKFNDLELPRLSRAVDEGATFKLYVRIIAASIPGLTSEGFMTRERPRITAALGETRKETEFGDCEYGDCAHDESGSGIPPCPWRFGETLTFAVNAADVLAGQGVQLWVRTHS
;
A
#
# COMPACT_ATOMS: atom_id res chain seq x y z
N ALA A 1 7.45 -54.68 -30.95
CA ALA A 1 6.85 -53.92 -29.84
C ALA A 1 7.79 -52.77 -29.48
N HIS A 2 7.23 -51.56 -29.35
CA HIS A 2 7.71 -50.39 -28.59
C HIS A 2 9.05 -49.76 -29.00
N ALA A 3 8.97 -48.64 -29.71
CA ALA A 3 9.97 -47.58 -29.71
C ALA A 3 9.28 -46.28 -29.24
N MET A 4 9.21 -46.09 -27.93
CA MET A 4 9.16 -44.76 -27.35
C MET A 4 10.57 -44.44 -26.84
N ILE A 5 10.95 -43.17 -26.94
CA ILE A 5 12.01 -42.42 -26.24
C ILE A 5 12.81 -41.60 -27.27
N GLN A 6 12.28 -40.44 -27.65
CA GLN A 6 13.07 -39.26 -28.06
C GLN A 6 12.24 -38.00 -27.79
N ALA A 7 12.07 -37.66 -26.51
CA ALA A 7 11.45 -36.40 -26.08
C ALA A 7 12.30 -35.70 -25.01
N ALA A 8 13.63 -35.87 -25.05
CA ALA A 8 14.55 -35.29 -24.06
C ALA A 8 15.36 -34.09 -24.57
N VAL A 9 15.20 -33.65 -25.82
CA VAL A 9 16.03 -32.57 -26.42
C VAL A 9 15.32 -31.20 -26.45
N ALA A 10 14.01 -31.15 -26.19
CA ALA A 10 13.25 -29.89 -26.30
C ALA A 10 13.35 -28.97 -25.07
N PHE A 11 13.87 -29.44 -23.94
CA PHE A 11 13.88 -28.66 -22.69
C PHE A 11 15.20 -27.95 -22.37
N THR A 12 16.29 -28.23 -23.10
CA THR A 12 17.59 -27.57 -22.85
C THR A 12 17.78 -26.27 -23.65
N GLY A 13 17.04 -26.08 -24.75
CA GLY A 13 17.08 -24.86 -25.55
C GLY A 13 16.52 -23.62 -24.83
N GLY A 14 15.58 -23.80 -23.90
CA GLY A 14 14.96 -22.69 -23.15
C GLY A 14 15.91 -21.99 -22.17
N PHE A 15 16.87 -22.73 -21.60
CA PHE A 15 17.83 -22.17 -20.63
C PHE A 15 18.86 -21.27 -21.30
N TRP A 16 19.36 -21.65 -22.47
CA TRP A 16 20.35 -20.86 -23.23
C TRP A 16 19.76 -19.56 -23.78
N ALA A 17 18.50 -19.57 -24.21
CA ALA A 17 17.80 -18.36 -24.64
C ALA A 17 17.60 -17.37 -23.48
N SER A 18 17.20 -17.86 -22.29
CA SER A 18 16.98 -17.01 -21.11
C SER A 18 18.24 -16.27 -20.66
N GLN A 19 19.42 -16.90 -20.80
CA GLN A 19 20.68 -16.28 -20.38
C GLN A 19 21.08 -15.14 -21.32
N LYS A 20 20.81 -15.28 -22.63
CA LYS A 20 21.02 -14.22 -23.63
C LYS A 20 20.01 -13.08 -23.54
N PHE A 21 18.78 -13.34 -23.06
CA PHE A 21 17.81 -12.27 -22.80
C PHE A 21 18.18 -11.39 -21.60
N ASN A 22 18.85 -11.95 -20.58
CA ASN A 22 19.31 -11.16 -19.43
C ASN A 22 20.53 -10.29 -19.74
N ASP A 23 21.37 -10.69 -20.71
CA ASP A 23 22.54 -9.92 -21.17
C ASP A 23 22.18 -8.84 -22.21
N LEU A 24 20.93 -8.81 -22.70
CA LEU A 24 20.48 -7.76 -23.59
C LEU A 24 20.19 -6.51 -22.76
N GLU A 25 20.90 -5.41 -23.06
CA GLU A 25 20.52 -4.08 -22.59
C GLU A 25 19.18 -3.71 -23.23
N LEU A 26 18.10 -4.12 -22.55
CA LEU A 26 16.76 -3.80 -22.98
C LEU A 26 16.61 -2.27 -22.92
N PRO A 27 16.05 -1.64 -23.97
CA PRO A 27 15.79 -0.23 -23.94
C PRO A 27 14.90 0.07 -22.74
N ARG A 28 15.43 0.86 -21.80
CA ARG A 28 14.65 1.40 -20.70
C ARG A 28 13.66 2.39 -21.30
N LEU A 29 12.50 1.88 -21.68
CA LEU A 29 11.37 2.70 -22.10
C LEU A 29 10.87 3.45 -20.88
N SER A 30 11.46 4.61 -20.60
CA SER A 30 10.83 5.58 -19.73
C SER A 30 9.83 6.38 -20.56
N ARG A 31 8.62 6.50 -20.05
CA ARG A 31 7.66 7.45 -20.61
C ARG A 31 8.24 8.85 -20.38
N ALA A 32 8.26 9.69 -21.42
CA ALA A 32 8.54 11.11 -21.23
C ALA A 32 7.48 11.65 -20.26
N VAL A 33 7.88 11.86 -19.02
CA VAL A 33 7.05 12.48 -18.00
C VAL A 33 7.12 13.96 -18.29
N ASP A 34 5.99 14.55 -18.67
CA ASP A 34 5.87 16.00 -18.69
C ASP A 34 5.92 16.47 -17.23
N GLU A 35 7.05 17.03 -16.82
CA GLU A 35 7.30 17.48 -15.45
C GLU A 35 6.31 18.56 -15.00
N GLY A 36 5.70 19.28 -15.95
CA GLY A 36 4.69 20.30 -15.67
C GLY A 36 3.26 19.74 -15.56
N ALA A 37 3.02 18.49 -15.96
CA ALA A 37 1.68 17.91 -15.94
C ALA A 37 1.27 17.55 -14.51
N THR A 38 0.18 18.16 -14.05
CA THR A 38 -0.40 17.86 -12.73
C THR A 38 -1.59 16.93 -12.87
N PHE A 39 -1.77 16.07 -11.87
CA PHE A 39 -2.91 15.17 -11.75
C PHE A 39 -3.46 15.16 -10.33
N LYS A 40 -4.68 14.64 -10.17
CA LYS A 40 -5.30 14.46 -8.86
C LYS A 40 -5.00 13.07 -8.33
N LEU A 41 -4.33 13.00 -7.17
CA LEU A 41 -4.12 11.77 -6.43
C LEU A 41 -5.17 11.65 -5.32
N TYR A 42 -5.93 10.56 -5.35
CA TYR A 42 -6.91 10.23 -4.31
C TYR A 42 -6.32 9.19 -3.38
N VAL A 43 -6.24 9.53 -2.09
CA VAL A 43 -5.75 8.65 -1.03
C VAL A 43 -6.92 8.32 -0.11
N ARG A 44 -7.37 7.06 -0.15
CA ARG A 44 -8.45 6.56 0.70
C ARG A 44 -7.87 5.59 1.71
N ILE A 45 -8.02 5.91 3.00
CA ILE A 45 -7.62 5.04 4.08
C ILE A 45 -8.85 4.25 4.49
N ILE A 46 -8.84 2.94 4.30
CA ILE A 46 -10.04 2.10 4.51
C ILE A 46 -10.16 1.71 5.99
N ALA A 47 -9.08 1.15 6.52
CA ALA A 47 -9.01 0.74 7.92
C ALA A 47 -7.56 0.73 8.41
N ALA A 48 -7.38 0.84 9.72
CA ALA A 48 -6.09 0.74 10.38
C ALA A 48 -6.19 -0.11 11.66
N SER A 49 -5.20 -0.98 11.87
CA SER A 49 -4.94 -1.58 13.17
C SER A 49 -3.84 -0.77 13.84
N ILE A 50 -4.13 -0.20 15.01
CA ILE A 50 -3.20 0.66 15.76
C ILE A 50 -2.96 -0.01 17.12
N PRO A 51 -1.86 -0.75 17.28
CA PRO A 51 -1.54 -1.42 18.53
C PRO A 51 -1.48 -0.44 19.70
N GLY A 52 -2.11 -0.79 20.82
CA GLY A 52 -2.15 0.05 22.02
C GLY A 52 -3.22 1.13 22.02
N LEU A 53 -3.94 1.35 20.91
CA LEU A 53 -5.08 2.26 20.87
C LEU A 53 -6.39 1.47 21.08
N THR A 54 -6.74 1.27 22.35
CA THR A 54 -7.99 0.60 22.73
C THR A 54 -9.17 1.58 22.64
N SER A 55 -10.31 1.11 22.13
CA SER A 55 -11.55 1.88 22.16
C SER A 55 -12.21 1.91 23.54
N GLU A 56 -11.69 1.12 24.48
CA GLU A 56 -12.33 0.85 25.77
C GLU A 56 -11.84 1.82 26.85
N GLY A 57 -12.72 2.74 27.23
CA GLY A 57 -12.54 3.64 28.36
C GLY A 57 -13.89 4.20 28.80
N PHE A 58 -14.23 4.08 30.08
CA PHE A 58 -15.51 4.54 30.63
C PHE A 58 -15.67 6.08 30.66
N MET A 59 -14.60 6.84 30.42
CA MET A 59 -14.61 8.31 30.58
C MET A 59 -13.95 9.09 29.42
N THR A 60 -12.96 8.54 28.72
CA THR A 60 -12.32 9.19 27.55
C THR A 60 -11.99 8.14 26.49
N ARG A 61 -12.38 8.42 25.24
CA ARG A 61 -12.10 7.57 24.08
C ARG A 61 -11.09 8.29 23.21
N GLU A 62 -9.87 7.75 23.14
CA GLU A 62 -8.90 8.26 22.18
C GLU A 62 -9.38 7.96 20.76
N ARG A 63 -9.45 8.99 19.91
CA ARG A 63 -9.83 8.82 18.51
C ARG A 63 -8.63 9.11 17.61
N PRO A 64 -8.21 8.14 16.78
CA PRO A 64 -7.08 8.36 15.89
C PRO A 64 -7.46 9.31 14.78
N ARG A 65 -6.48 10.05 14.30
CA ARG A 65 -6.52 10.85 13.09
C ARG A 65 -5.30 10.53 12.26
N ILE A 66 -5.48 10.32 10.97
CA ILE A 66 -4.36 10.03 10.08
C ILE A 66 -4.01 11.29 9.31
N THR A 67 -2.72 11.56 9.19
CA THR A 67 -2.22 12.62 8.35
C THR A 67 -1.47 12.05 7.16
N ALA A 68 -1.96 12.34 5.96
CA ALA A 68 -1.25 12.05 4.73
C ALA A 68 -0.39 13.26 4.31
N ALA A 69 0.89 13.01 4.04
CA ALA A 69 1.82 14.00 3.54
C ALA A 69 2.38 13.54 2.18
N LEU A 70 2.52 14.48 1.26
CA LEU A 70 3.16 14.29 -0.04
C LEU A 70 3.89 15.56 -0.42
N GLY A 71 5.23 15.48 -0.46
CA GLY A 71 6.09 16.67 -0.53
C GLY A 71 5.81 17.61 0.64
N GLU A 72 5.50 18.87 0.32
CA GLU A 72 5.16 19.90 1.32
C GLU A 72 3.67 19.91 1.70
N THR A 73 2.81 19.22 0.93
CA THR A 73 1.37 19.23 1.18
C THR A 73 1.00 18.20 2.22
N ARG A 74 0.26 18.64 3.24
CA ARG A 74 -0.21 17.80 4.34
C ARG A 74 -1.72 17.91 4.49
N LYS A 75 -2.42 16.78 4.58
CA LYS A 75 -3.87 16.71 4.80
C LYS A 75 -4.19 15.69 5.86
N GLU A 76 -5.16 16.00 6.69
CA GLU A 76 -5.58 15.14 7.79
C GLU A 76 -6.96 14.58 7.56
N THR A 77 -7.18 13.40 8.10
CA THR A 77 -8.49 12.78 8.11
C THR A 77 -9.40 13.31 9.19
N GLU A 78 -10.69 13.02 9.05
CA GLU A 78 -11.59 12.95 10.20
C GLU A 78 -11.10 11.95 11.25
N PHE A 79 -11.72 12.01 12.42
CA PHE A 79 -11.45 11.06 13.49
C PHE A 79 -11.94 9.66 13.09
N GLY A 80 -11.09 8.67 13.31
CA GLY A 80 -11.42 7.28 13.05
C GLY A 80 -12.56 6.80 13.96
N ASP A 81 -13.37 5.93 13.39
CA ASP A 81 -14.47 5.28 14.08
C ASP A 81 -14.11 3.81 14.31
N CYS A 82 -14.35 3.33 15.53
CA CYS A 82 -14.37 1.88 15.80
C CYS A 82 -15.80 1.46 16.15
N GLU A 83 -16.29 0.41 15.48
CA GLU A 83 -17.57 -0.22 15.82
C GLU A 83 -17.43 -0.97 17.16
N TYR A 84 -18.38 -0.74 18.05
CA TYR A 84 -18.39 -1.27 19.42
C TYR A 84 -18.40 -2.82 19.38
N GLY A 85 -17.33 -3.45 19.83
CA GLY A 85 -17.18 -4.92 19.90
C GLY A 85 -15.99 -5.50 19.12
N ASP A 86 -15.51 -4.82 18.07
CA ASP A 86 -14.42 -5.34 17.21
C ASP A 86 -13.01 -4.90 17.66
N CYS A 87 -12.93 -3.90 18.54
CA CYS A 87 -11.66 -3.35 19.04
C CYS A 87 -11.19 -3.98 20.37
N ALA A 88 -11.96 -4.90 20.94
CA ALA A 88 -11.81 -5.36 22.33
C ALA A 88 -11.48 -6.85 22.51
N HIS A 89 -11.59 -7.68 21.48
CA HIS A 89 -11.34 -9.11 21.65
C HIS A 89 -10.67 -9.70 20.42
N ASP A 90 -9.50 -10.31 20.65
CA ASP A 90 -9.00 -11.34 19.76
C ASP A 90 -8.40 -12.49 20.60
N GLU A 91 -9.29 -13.36 21.08
CA GLU A 91 -8.97 -14.77 21.38
C GLU A 91 -9.29 -15.67 20.17
N SER A 92 -9.58 -15.10 19.00
CA SER A 92 -9.80 -15.89 17.79
C SER A 92 -8.46 -16.17 17.12
N GLY A 93 -8.09 -17.45 17.06
CA GLY A 93 -6.80 -17.96 16.56
C GLY A 93 -6.50 -17.75 15.06
N SER A 94 -7.09 -16.74 14.41
CA SER A 94 -6.61 -16.22 13.14
C SER A 94 -5.58 -15.14 13.45
N GLY A 95 -4.29 -15.40 13.25
CA GLY A 95 -3.18 -14.47 13.57
C GLY A 95 -3.14 -13.17 12.75
N ILE A 96 -4.28 -12.61 12.35
CA ILE A 96 -4.46 -11.32 11.70
C ILE A 96 -5.32 -10.46 12.65
N PRO A 97 -4.75 -9.46 13.33
CA PRO A 97 -5.52 -8.62 14.24
C PRO A 97 -6.60 -7.84 13.47
N PRO A 98 -7.83 -7.70 13.99
CA PRO A 98 -8.86 -6.89 13.36
C PRO A 98 -8.36 -5.45 13.23
N CYS A 99 -8.61 -4.82 12.07
CA CYS A 99 -8.36 -3.40 11.85
C CYS A 99 -9.58 -2.62 12.36
N PRO A 100 -9.60 -2.13 13.62
CA PRO A 100 -10.83 -1.69 14.25
C PRO A 100 -11.23 -0.29 13.78
N TRP A 101 -10.25 0.51 13.36
CA TRP A 101 -10.43 1.91 13.03
C TRP A 101 -10.73 2.08 11.56
N ARG A 102 -11.88 2.67 11.24
CA ARG A 102 -12.33 3.01 9.89
C ARG A 102 -12.28 4.52 9.68
N PHE A 103 -12.02 4.91 8.43
CA PHE A 103 -12.00 6.31 8.00
C PHE A 103 -12.88 6.43 6.75
N GLY A 104 -13.87 7.31 6.78
CA GLY A 104 -14.88 7.42 5.70
C GLY A 104 -14.41 8.27 4.52
N GLU A 105 -13.38 9.06 4.71
CA GLU A 105 -12.99 10.12 3.79
C GLU A 105 -11.93 9.70 2.74
N THR A 106 -11.76 10.58 1.75
CA THR A 106 -10.73 10.45 0.71
C THR A 106 -10.00 11.77 0.55
N LEU A 107 -8.69 11.74 0.82
CA LEU A 107 -7.83 12.89 0.69
C LEU A 107 -7.42 13.06 -0.77
N THR A 108 -7.65 14.26 -1.33
CA THR A 108 -7.30 14.57 -2.72
C THR A 108 -6.11 15.51 -2.77
N PHE A 109 -5.05 15.14 -3.47
CA PHE A 109 -3.86 15.98 -3.68
C PHE A 109 -3.76 16.36 -5.16
N ALA A 110 -3.30 17.58 -5.45
CA ALA A 110 -2.86 17.97 -6.79
C ALA A 110 -1.34 17.82 -6.82
N VAL A 111 -0.84 16.95 -7.69
CA VAL A 111 0.55 16.47 -7.64
C VAL A 111 1.10 16.38 -9.05
N ASN A 112 2.42 16.48 -9.20
CA ASN A 112 3.10 16.09 -10.43
C ASN A 112 3.73 14.69 -10.25
N ALA A 113 4.26 14.13 -11.34
CA ALA A 113 4.87 12.80 -11.27
C ALA A 113 6.22 12.79 -10.53
N ALA A 114 6.95 13.91 -10.48
CA ALA A 114 8.20 14.02 -9.71
C ALA A 114 7.94 13.91 -8.20
N ASP A 115 6.84 14.47 -7.70
CA ASP A 115 6.43 14.39 -6.29
C ASP A 115 6.24 12.93 -5.82
N VAL A 116 5.80 12.05 -6.73
CA VAL A 116 5.51 10.64 -6.45
C VAL A 116 6.69 9.73 -6.76
N LEU A 117 7.35 9.91 -7.90
CA LEU A 117 8.37 8.98 -8.42
C LEU A 117 9.79 9.35 -7.97
N ALA A 118 10.09 10.64 -7.82
CA ALA A 118 11.40 11.12 -7.38
C ALA A 118 11.40 11.57 -5.92
N GLY A 119 10.21 11.90 -5.38
CA GLY A 119 10.01 12.29 -3.98
C GLY A 119 9.95 11.12 -3.00
N GLN A 120 9.51 11.43 -1.77
CA GLN A 120 9.37 10.45 -0.68
C GLN A 120 8.10 9.59 -0.78
N GLY A 121 7.31 9.75 -1.85
CA GLY A 121 5.99 9.13 -1.99
C GLY A 121 4.98 9.63 -0.95
N VAL A 122 3.86 8.92 -0.84
CA VAL A 122 2.83 9.25 0.15
C VAL A 122 3.26 8.72 1.51
N GLN A 123 3.34 9.62 2.49
CA GLN A 123 3.63 9.28 3.88
C GLN A 123 2.36 9.38 4.72
N LEU A 124 2.17 8.41 5.61
CA LEU A 124 1.02 8.36 6.53
C LEU A 124 1.51 8.43 7.98
N TRP A 125 0.91 9.31 8.76
CA TRP A 125 1.21 9.50 10.17
C TRP A 125 -0.06 9.31 11.00
N VAL A 126 0.01 8.55 12.07
CA VAL A 126 -1.10 8.40 13.02
C VAL A 126 -0.91 9.41 14.16
N ARG A 127 -1.99 10.09 14.53
CA ARG A 127 -2.07 10.98 15.69
C ARG A 127 -3.25 10.55 16.54
N THR A 128 -3.09 10.54 17.85
CA THR A 128 -4.19 10.28 18.79
C THR A 128 -4.48 11.55 19.57
N HIS A 129 -5.76 11.79 19.84
CA HIS A 129 -6.23 12.89 20.69
C HIS A 129 -7.12 12.32 21.79
N SER A 130 -6.86 12.74 23.02
CA SER A 130 -7.57 12.37 24.26
C SER A 130 -8.73 13.30 24.58
#